data_AF-A0A9X3EIW7-F1
#
_entry.id   AF-A0A9X3EIW7-F1
#
_cell.length_a   1.000
_cell.length_b   1.000
_cell.length_c   1.000
_cell.angle_alpha   90.00
_cell.angle_beta   90.00
_cell.angle_gamma   90.00
#
_symmetry.space_group_name_H-M   'P 1'
#
loop_
_entity.id
_entity.type
_entity.pdbx_description
1 polymer ?
#
loop_
_entity_poly.entity_id
_entity_poly.type
_entity_poly.pdbx_seq_one_letter_code
_entity_poly.pdbx_strand_id
1 'polypeptide(L)'
;MANHDLSRHLFRPANRYVGLRMQQGRPMLDSDFSEGEMLDDEDQRAVAVDVIGPHGSPDMGFEIQSPSTGVYDFSILSGSYYLGGLRHEIVGTTVSTSGTATAAGVAFAAPQRFRAQSDWVQATRSDAFPQPPSLPVEARRDLVYLVGWEQEVSVVEDREFHEMALGGPDTTVREWRGHRVYVHPNVPEGCHEAFEKLVESLEAGGNTFDRENHELKSGARLTVVIDEPGAGDLCEPAIPPGYSGVENQAIRVQVIDRFRLLWSYDNAAPLYRVRTSDDPNATIVEFLTQPRDQAHYPVAGQVFEILPFGARLANGEYTADYPIAFDIGGGARARAGCVRPGAPHRQGPARVRGCARGDDAMVRAERGASGQAVLLLARVEPR
;
A
#
# COMPACT_ATOMS: atom_id res chain seq x y z
N MET A 1 3.55 2.57 -1.03
CA MET A 1 4.74 2.37 -1.91
C MET A 1 4.24 1.97 -3.28
N ALA A 2 4.81 2.53 -4.34
CA ALA A 2 4.42 2.20 -5.71
C ALA A 2 4.95 0.82 -6.14
N ASN A 3 4.11 0.07 -6.87
CA ASN A 3 4.44 -1.13 -7.65
C ASN A 3 4.45 -0.86 -9.16
N HIS A 4 4.11 0.35 -9.59
CA HIS A 4 4.04 0.72 -11.00
C HIS A 4 5.34 1.32 -11.52
N ASP A 5 5.65 0.96 -12.76
CA ASP A 5 6.79 1.50 -13.49
C ASP A 5 6.34 2.77 -14.23
N LEU A 6 6.86 3.92 -13.81
CA LEU A 6 6.65 5.19 -14.50
C LEU A 6 7.92 5.68 -15.19
N SER A 7 7.82 5.96 -16.48
CA SER A 7 8.88 6.66 -17.19
C SER A 7 9.06 8.10 -16.67
N ARG A 8 7.94 8.81 -16.41
CA ARG A 8 7.92 10.21 -15.94
C ARG A 8 6.64 10.52 -15.18
N HIS A 9 6.76 11.36 -14.15
CA HIS A 9 5.62 11.96 -13.45
C HIS A 9 5.51 13.44 -13.82
N LEU A 10 4.53 13.78 -14.65
CA LEU A 10 4.36 15.13 -15.22
C LEU A 10 3.32 15.97 -14.47
N PHE A 11 2.41 15.31 -13.76
CA PHE A 11 1.27 15.94 -13.10
C PHE A 11 1.70 17.03 -12.11
N ARG A 12 1.20 18.24 -12.33
CA ARG A 12 1.46 19.44 -11.52
C ARG A 12 0.19 20.30 -11.43
N PRO A 13 -0.59 20.18 -10.35
CA PRO A 13 -1.85 20.92 -10.17
C PRO A 13 -1.70 22.44 -10.36
N ALA A 14 -0.57 23.01 -9.93
CA ALA A 14 -0.28 24.45 -10.02
C ALA A 14 -0.30 25.00 -11.47
N ASN A 15 -0.08 24.16 -12.48
CA ASN A 15 -0.08 24.57 -13.88
C ASN A 15 -1.49 24.67 -14.48
N ARG A 16 -2.51 24.13 -13.80
CA ARG A 16 -3.93 24.18 -14.23
C ARG A 16 -4.17 23.59 -15.63
N TYR A 17 -3.47 22.51 -15.95
CA TYR A 17 -3.88 21.66 -17.07
C TYR A 17 -5.18 20.93 -16.68
N VAL A 18 -6.04 20.64 -17.66
CA VAL A 18 -7.37 20.05 -17.45
C VAL A 18 -7.60 18.83 -18.36
N GLY A 19 -6.50 18.24 -18.83
CA GLY A 19 -6.50 17.08 -19.70
C GLY A 19 -5.56 17.21 -20.89
N LEU A 20 -5.39 16.11 -21.60
CA LEU A 20 -4.41 15.96 -22.68
C LEU A 20 -5.05 15.92 -24.06
N ARG A 21 -4.27 16.28 -25.09
CA ARG A 21 -4.71 16.27 -26.50
C ARG A 21 -3.67 15.56 -27.36
N MET A 22 -4.02 14.39 -27.87
CA MET A 22 -3.19 13.65 -28.82
C MET A 22 -3.04 14.47 -30.11
N GLN A 23 -1.80 14.59 -30.61
CA GLN A 23 -1.52 15.24 -31.88
C GLN A 23 -1.36 14.23 -33.00
N GLN A 24 -1.87 14.55 -34.18
CA GLN A 24 -1.78 13.69 -35.35
C GLN A 24 -0.32 13.35 -35.69
N GLY A 25 -0.05 12.06 -35.91
CA GLY A 25 1.26 11.56 -36.36
C GLY A 25 2.34 11.55 -35.28
N ARG A 26 2.00 11.81 -34.02
CA ARG A 26 2.95 11.73 -32.91
C ARG A 26 2.82 10.39 -32.15
N PRO A 27 3.94 9.83 -31.64
CA PRO A 27 3.91 8.68 -30.74
C PRO A 27 3.12 8.98 -29.47
N MET A 28 2.48 7.95 -28.91
CA MET A 28 1.89 8.01 -27.57
C MET A 28 2.93 7.53 -26.55
N LEU A 29 2.96 8.20 -25.40
CA LEU A 29 3.80 7.83 -24.26
C LEU A 29 2.92 7.39 -23.10
N ASP A 30 3.43 6.47 -22.29
CA ASP A 30 2.84 6.07 -21.00
C ASP A 30 2.67 7.27 -20.07
N SER A 31 3.68 8.16 -20.02
CA SER A 31 3.63 9.35 -19.18
C SER A 31 2.50 10.30 -19.53
N ASP A 32 2.18 10.41 -20.83
CA ASP A 32 1.04 11.21 -21.28
C ASP A 32 -0.26 10.49 -20.86
N PHE A 33 -0.40 9.20 -21.14
CA PHE A 33 -1.59 8.44 -20.72
C PHE A 33 -1.87 8.58 -19.22
N SER A 34 -0.86 8.37 -18.37
CA SER A 34 -0.98 8.49 -16.91
C SER A 34 -1.27 9.91 -16.44
N GLU A 35 -0.63 10.94 -17.02
CA GLU A 35 -0.94 12.33 -16.67
C GLU A 35 -2.38 12.70 -17.04
N GLY A 36 -2.92 12.17 -18.15
CA GLY A 36 -4.29 12.39 -18.57
C GLY A 36 -5.31 11.93 -17.53
N GLU A 37 -5.16 10.69 -17.04
CA GLU A 37 -6.04 10.14 -16.01
C GLU A 37 -5.90 10.92 -14.69
N MET A 38 -4.67 11.25 -14.25
CA MET A 38 -4.44 12.04 -13.03
C MET A 38 -5.10 13.42 -13.08
N LEU A 39 -5.14 14.06 -14.25
CA LEU A 39 -5.81 15.36 -14.42
C LEU A 39 -7.33 15.24 -14.29
N ASP A 40 -7.91 14.19 -14.88
CA ASP A 40 -9.35 13.94 -14.81
C ASP A 40 -9.78 13.53 -13.38
N ASP A 41 -8.95 12.78 -12.66
CA ASP A 41 -9.19 12.38 -11.26
C ASP A 41 -9.10 13.56 -10.29
N GLU A 42 -8.08 14.42 -10.42
CA GLU A 42 -7.96 15.61 -9.57
C GLU A 42 -9.10 16.62 -9.81
N ASP A 43 -9.53 16.81 -11.06
CA ASP A 43 -10.68 17.68 -11.35
C ASP A 43 -11.97 17.15 -10.69
N GLN A 44 -12.22 15.84 -10.78
CA GLN A 44 -13.35 15.20 -10.09
C GLN A 44 -13.25 15.33 -8.55
N ARG A 45 -12.06 15.12 -7.98
CA ARG A 45 -11.80 15.28 -6.55
C ARG A 45 -12.05 16.73 -6.10
N ALA A 46 -11.55 17.71 -6.85
CA ALA A 46 -11.74 19.13 -6.55
C ALA A 46 -13.23 19.51 -6.56
N VAL A 47 -13.98 19.06 -7.57
CA VAL A 47 -15.44 19.26 -7.63
C VAL A 47 -16.14 18.63 -6.42
N ALA A 48 -15.73 17.44 -5.99
CA ALA A 48 -16.31 16.80 -4.81
C ALA A 48 -16.04 17.60 -3.52
N VAL A 49 -14.82 18.14 -3.34
CA VAL A 49 -14.50 19.02 -2.21
C VAL A 49 -15.35 20.30 -2.24
N ASP A 50 -15.49 20.93 -3.41
CA ASP A 50 -16.26 22.18 -3.54
C ASP A 50 -17.76 22.00 -3.27
N VAL A 51 -18.33 20.84 -3.65
CA VAL A 51 -19.77 20.57 -3.54
C VAL A 51 -20.15 19.98 -2.18
N ILE A 52 -19.37 19.02 -1.68
CA ILE A 52 -19.66 18.27 -0.44
C ILE A 52 -18.99 18.92 0.78
N GLY A 53 -17.85 19.56 0.56
CA GLY A 53 -16.93 19.98 1.60
C GLY A 53 -15.78 18.98 1.79
N PRO A 54 -14.91 19.24 2.78
CA PRO A 54 -13.71 18.43 3.03
C PRO A 54 -14.01 16.97 3.37
N HIS A 55 -15.17 16.69 3.97
CA HIS A 55 -15.63 15.34 4.26
C HIS A 55 -17.15 15.29 4.43
N GLY A 56 -17.77 14.15 4.12
CA GLY A 56 -19.21 13.98 4.31
C GLY A 56 -19.76 12.66 3.77
N SER A 57 -20.95 12.28 4.22
CA SER A 57 -21.67 11.10 3.71
C SER A 57 -23.06 11.50 3.18
N PRO A 58 -23.47 10.99 2.00
CA PRO A 58 -24.81 11.19 1.48
C PRO A 58 -25.86 10.23 2.08
N ASP A 59 -25.43 9.14 2.72
CA ASP A 59 -26.28 7.99 3.08
C ASP A 59 -26.04 7.48 4.51
N MET A 60 -25.38 8.28 5.35
CA MET A 60 -24.91 7.89 6.70
C MET A 60 -23.88 6.75 6.71
N GLY A 61 -23.29 6.43 5.55
CA GLY A 61 -22.16 5.51 5.45
C GLY A 61 -21.05 5.87 6.43
N PHE A 62 -20.44 4.83 7.00
CA PHE A 62 -19.39 4.92 8.03
C PHE A 62 -19.84 5.44 9.40
N GLU A 63 -21.15 5.60 9.64
CA GLU A 63 -21.66 5.92 10.98
C GLU A 63 -21.29 4.83 12.00
N ILE A 64 -20.75 5.25 13.15
CA ILE A 64 -20.33 4.37 14.23
C ILE A 64 -21.53 4.08 15.14
N GLN A 65 -21.89 2.80 15.23
CA GLN A 65 -22.94 2.34 16.12
C GLN A 65 -22.39 1.86 17.47
N SER A 66 -23.30 1.63 18.42
CA SER A 66 -22.95 1.27 19.80
C SER A 66 -21.94 0.12 19.89
N PRO A 67 -20.95 0.23 20.80
CA PRO A 67 -19.96 -0.81 21.00
C PRO A 67 -20.58 -2.08 21.55
N SER A 68 -19.92 -3.20 21.27
CA SER A 68 -20.33 -4.51 21.73
C SER A 68 -19.90 -4.76 23.17
N THR A 69 -20.65 -5.60 23.89
CA THR A 69 -20.31 -5.96 25.26
C THR A 69 -19.20 -7.01 25.28
N GLY A 70 -18.22 -6.85 26.18
CA GLY A 70 -17.18 -7.87 26.42
C GLY A 70 -16.03 -7.94 25.42
N VAL A 71 -16.07 -7.17 24.32
CA VAL A 71 -14.95 -7.00 23.37
C VAL A 71 -14.89 -5.55 22.88
N TYR A 72 -13.69 -5.02 22.64
CA TYR A 72 -13.52 -3.71 21.98
C TYR A 72 -13.82 -3.86 20.48
N ASP A 73 -15.10 -3.80 20.13
CA ASP A 73 -15.59 -3.92 18.77
C ASP A 73 -16.92 -3.16 18.64
N PHE A 74 -17.18 -2.59 17.46
CA PHE A 74 -18.38 -1.81 17.17
C PHE A 74 -18.77 -1.99 15.71
N SER A 75 -20.03 -1.68 15.39
CA SER A 75 -20.53 -1.75 14.02
C SER A 75 -20.30 -0.41 13.30
N ILE A 76 -19.91 -0.50 12.04
CA ILE A 76 -19.68 0.62 11.12
C ILE A 76 -20.72 0.47 10.00
N LEU A 77 -21.60 1.45 9.83
CA LEU A 77 -22.67 1.38 8.85
C LEU A 77 -22.11 1.31 7.42
N SER A 78 -22.69 0.44 6.60
CA SER A 78 -22.39 0.39 5.17
C SER A 78 -22.91 1.62 4.45
N GLY A 79 -22.24 2.02 3.37
CA GLY A 79 -22.58 3.22 2.60
C GLY A 79 -21.34 3.95 2.11
N SER A 80 -21.54 5.20 1.70
CA SER A 80 -20.52 6.03 1.07
C SER A 80 -20.01 7.11 2.02
N TYR A 81 -18.73 7.43 1.94
CA TYR A 81 -18.13 8.56 2.65
C TYR A 81 -17.08 9.23 1.77
N TYR A 82 -17.17 10.55 1.63
CA TYR A 82 -16.19 11.36 0.92
C TYR A 82 -15.19 11.91 1.94
N LEU A 83 -13.90 11.72 1.68
CA LEU A 83 -12.79 12.22 2.50
C LEU A 83 -11.79 12.92 1.58
N GLY A 84 -11.61 14.23 1.73
CA GLY A 84 -10.78 15.02 0.84
C GLY A 84 -11.21 14.93 -0.63
N GLY A 85 -12.53 14.83 -0.89
CA GLY A 85 -13.06 14.63 -2.24
C GLY A 85 -12.95 13.22 -2.79
N LEU A 86 -12.23 12.30 -2.12
CA LEU A 86 -12.16 10.90 -2.53
C LEU A 86 -13.32 10.10 -1.93
N ARG A 87 -14.02 9.33 -2.77
CA ARG A 87 -15.14 8.49 -2.35
C ARG A 87 -14.65 7.14 -1.83
N HIS A 88 -14.99 6.82 -0.58
CA HIS A 88 -14.84 5.51 0.04
C HIS A 88 -16.21 4.86 0.22
N GLU A 89 -16.26 3.53 0.13
CA GLU A 89 -17.50 2.78 0.22
C GLU A 89 -17.31 1.46 0.96
N ILE A 90 -18.19 1.21 1.93
CA ILE A 90 -18.40 -0.12 2.49
C ILE A 90 -19.61 -0.71 1.77
N VAL A 91 -19.36 -1.60 0.81
CA VAL A 91 -20.42 -2.35 0.14
C VAL A 91 -20.95 -3.37 1.13
N GLY A 92 -22.10 -3.09 1.74
CA GLY A 92 -22.67 -4.08 2.65
C GLY A 92 -23.19 -5.27 1.85
N THR A 93 -23.25 -6.43 2.51
CA THR A 93 -23.95 -7.58 1.96
C THR A 93 -25.43 -7.41 2.27
N THR A 94 -26.31 -7.52 1.28
CA THR A 94 -27.75 -7.59 1.52
C THR A 94 -28.03 -8.88 2.29
N VAL A 95 -28.06 -8.81 3.62
CA VAL A 95 -28.57 -9.91 4.42
C VAL A 95 -30.08 -9.86 4.28
N SER A 96 -30.63 -10.83 3.55
CA SER A 96 -32.08 -11.06 3.53
C SER A 96 -32.49 -11.55 4.92
N THR A 97 -32.65 -10.64 5.88
CA THR A 97 -33.40 -10.93 7.09
C THR A 97 -34.86 -10.90 6.69
N SER A 98 -35.42 -12.08 6.45
CA SER A 98 -36.86 -12.27 6.37
C SER A 98 -37.51 -11.76 7.66
N GLY A 99 -37.98 -10.52 7.65
CA GLY A 99 -38.82 -9.95 8.70
C GLY A 99 -38.20 -8.81 9.48
N THR A 100 -38.24 -7.59 8.93
CA THR A 100 -38.79 -6.40 9.60
C THR A 100 -38.74 -5.23 8.62
N ALA A 101 -39.90 -4.69 8.29
CA ALA A 101 -40.02 -3.48 7.49
C ALA A 101 -39.60 -2.27 8.34
N THR A 102 -38.49 -1.61 7.99
CA THR A 102 -38.21 -0.25 8.46
C THR A 102 -38.74 0.74 7.43
N ALA A 103 -39.43 1.77 7.92
CA ALA A 103 -39.99 2.85 7.14
C ALA A 103 -38.86 3.62 6.41
N ALA A 104 -39.14 4.00 5.15
CA ALA A 104 -38.18 4.33 4.09
C ALA A 104 -37.50 3.07 3.53
N GLY A 105 -38.02 2.58 2.40
CA GLY A 105 -37.61 1.33 1.73
C GLY A 105 -36.20 1.36 1.11
N VAL A 106 -35.20 1.79 1.87
CA VAL A 106 -33.79 1.65 1.57
C VAL A 106 -33.31 0.44 2.37
N ALA A 107 -33.03 -0.66 1.69
CA ALA A 107 -32.37 -1.80 2.31
C ALA A 107 -30.93 -1.39 2.63
N PHE A 108 -30.65 -1.07 3.89
CA PHE A 108 -29.28 -0.86 4.32
C PHE A 108 -28.55 -2.19 4.31
N ALA A 109 -27.41 -2.19 3.64
CA ALA A 109 -26.56 -3.34 3.56
C ALA A 109 -25.92 -3.59 4.95
N ALA A 110 -25.66 -4.85 5.30
CA ALA A 110 -25.31 -5.20 6.69
C ALA A 110 -24.01 -4.52 7.14
N PRO A 111 -23.98 -3.90 8.33
CA PRO A 111 -22.82 -3.13 8.80
C PRO A 111 -21.59 -4.01 8.97
N GLN A 112 -20.43 -3.43 8.69
CA GLN A 112 -19.13 -4.04 8.93
C GLN A 112 -18.73 -3.90 10.40
N ARG A 113 -17.86 -4.78 10.91
CA ARG A 113 -17.35 -4.72 12.28
C ARG A 113 -15.95 -4.11 12.31
N PHE A 114 -15.63 -3.31 13.31
CA PHE A 114 -14.33 -2.67 13.47
C PHE A 114 -13.15 -3.66 13.43
N ARG A 115 -13.28 -4.83 14.08
CA ARG A 115 -12.21 -5.85 14.05
C ARG A 115 -12.24 -6.76 12.82
N ALA A 116 -13.27 -6.67 11.99
CA ALA A 116 -13.45 -7.49 10.79
C ALA A 116 -13.64 -6.61 9.55
N GLN A 117 -12.85 -5.54 9.45
CA GLN A 117 -12.86 -4.66 8.29
C GLN A 117 -12.30 -5.40 7.07
N SER A 118 -12.99 -5.34 5.92
CA SER A 118 -12.53 -5.94 4.66
C SER A 118 -11.13 -5.47 4.28
N ASP A 119 -10.87 -4.20 4.56
CA ASP A 119 -9.65 -3.50 4.15
C ASP A 119 -8.54 -3.61 5.21
N TRP A 120 -8.80 -4.28 6.33
CA TRP A 120 -7.84 -4.54 7.40
C TRP A 120 -7.89 -6.00 7.88
N VAL A 121 -7.49 -6.91 7.00
CA VAL A 121 -7.52 -8.37 7.26
C VAL A 121 -6.66 -8.76 8.47
N GLN A 122 -5.62 -7.99 8.76
CA GLN A 122 -4.68 -8.25 9.86
C GLN A 122 -5.21 -7.81 11.24
N ALA A 123 -6.33 -7.07 11.33
CA ALA A 123 -6.80 -6.46 12.59
C ALA A 123 -6.99 -7.45 13.76
N THR A 124 -7.27 -8.72 13.47
CA THR A 124 -7.51 -9.75 14.51
C THR A 124 -6.23 -10.38 15.05
N ARG A 125 -5.08 -10.07 14.47
CA ARG A 125 -3.81 -10.69 14.85
C ARG A 125 -3.19 -10.03 16.07
N SER A 126 -2.41 -10.82 16.81
CA SER A 126 -1.66 -10.33 17.97
C SER A 126 -0.53 -9.37 17.60
N ASP A 127 -0.02 -9.46 16.38
CA ASP A 127 1.05 -8.62 15.80
C ASP A 127 0.48 -7.55 14.84
N ALA A 128 -0.84 -7.31 14.87
CA ALA A 128 -1.46 -6.26 14.06
C ALA A 128 -0.88 -4.89 14.43
N PHE A 129 -0.63 -4.06 13.42
CA PHE A 129 -0.07 -2.74 13.62
C PHE A 129 -0.82 -1.69 12.76
N PRO A 130 -1.35 -0.61 13.38
CA PRO A 130 -1.42 -0.38 14.82
C PRO A 130 -2.28 -1.42 15.54
N GLN A 131 -1.96 -1.77 16.78
CA GLN A 131 -2.72 -2.77 17.51
C GLN A 131 -4.11 -2.21 17.88
N PRO A 132 -5.23 -2.91 17.59
CA PRO A 132 -6.54 -2.44 18.02
C PRO A 132 -6.60 -2.33 19.55
N PRO A 133 -7.23 -1.28 20.09
CA PRO A 133 -7.30 -1.07 21.53
C PRO A 133 -8.01 -2.23 22.24
N SER A 134 -7.57 -2.53 23.46
CA SER A 134 -8.27 -3.46 24.36
C SER A 134 -9.43 -2.75 25.06
N LEU A 135 -10.35 -3.53 25.62
CA LEU A 135 -11.39 -3.00 26.50
C LEU A 135 -10.75 -2.19 27.65
N PRO A 136 -11.25 -0.97 27.91
CA PRO A 136 -10.72 -0.15 28.99
C PRO A 136 -11.23 -0.66 30.35
N VAL A 137 -10.39 -0.57 31.38
CA VAL A 137 -10.76 -0.91 32.77
C VAL A 137 -11.63 0.19 33.40
N GLU A 138 -11.34 1.45 33.04
CA GLU A 138 -12.07 2.64 33.47
C GLU A 138 -12.78 3.29 32.29
N ALA A 139 -13.85 4.03 32.54
CA ALA A 139 -14.54 4.78 31.49
C ALA A 139 -13.59 5.83 30.90
N ARG A 140 -13.39 5.76 29.58
CA ARG A 140 -12.62 6.74 28.80
C ARG A 140 -13.34 7.05 27.50
N ARG A 141 -12.91 8.13 26.85
CA ARG A 141 -13.37 8.50 25.51
C ARG A 141 -12.27 8.19 24.51
N ASP A 142 -12.67 7.64 23.38
CA ASP A 142 -11.79 7.27 22.28
C ASP A 142 -12.30 7.95 21.01
N LEU A 143 -11.39 8.46 20.18
CA LEU A 143 -11.72 9.06 18.88
C LEU A 143 -11.67 7.96 17.82
N VAL A 144 -12.77 7.77 17.09
CA VAL A 144 -12.83 6.91 15.91
C VAL A 144 -12.60 7.78 14.68
N TYR A 145 -11.65 7.40 13.83
CA TYR A 145 -11.29 8.17 12.64
C TYR A 145 -11.11 7.27 11.42
N LEU A 146 -11.40 7.83 10.25
CA LEU A 146 -11.24 7.17 8.96
C LEU A 146 -9.92 7.59 8.32
N VAL A 147 -9.17 6.62 7.83
CA VAL A 147 -7.99 6.83 6.98
C VAL A 147 -8.32 6.27 5.60
N GLY A 148 -8.29 7.13 4.60
CA GLY A 148 -8.39 6.77 3.18
C GLY A 148 -7.03 6.90 2.50
N TRP A 149 -6.77 6.06 1.51
CA TRP A 149 -5.59 6.18 0.66
C TRP A 149 -5.84 5.57 -0.72
N GLU A 150 -4.98 5.91 -1.66
CA GLU A 150 -4.89 5.26 -2.97
C GLU A 150 -3.59 4.44 -3.02
N GLN A 151 -3.68 3.26 -3.62
CA GLN A 151 -2.53 2.40 -3.90
C GLN A 151 -2.76 1.64 -5.19
N GLU A 152 -1.68 1.19 -5.79
CA GLU A 152 -1.79 0.36 -6.99
C GLU A 152 -2.03 -1.10 -6.65
N VAL A 153 -2.80 -1.76 -7.52
CA VAL A 153 -3.05 -3.20 -7.51
C VAL A 153 -2.51 -3.77 -8.81
N SER A 154 -1.54 -4.67 -8.66
CA SER A 154 -0.87 -5.37 -9.77
C SER A 154 -1.61 -6.66 -10.15
N VAL A 155 -1.23 -7.27 -11.26
CA VAL A 155 -1.75 -8.59 -11.67
C VAL A 155 -1.47 -9.71 -10.63
N VAL A 156 -0.43 -9.50 -9.82
CA VAL A 156 -0.02 -10.46 -8.79
C VAL A 156 -0.98 -10.43 -7.61
N GLU A 157 -1.58 -9.28 -7.34
CA GLU A 157 -2.64 -9.11 -6.36
C GLU A 157 -3.98 -9.53 -6.96
N ASP A 158 -4.33 -9.02 -8.13
CA ASP A 158 -5.59 -9.34 -8.82
C ASP A 158 -5.35 -9.99 -10.20
N ARG A 159 -5.72 -11.27 -10.31
CA ARG A 159 -5.52 -12.06 -11.52
C ARG A 159 -6.47 -11.71 -12.66
N GLU A 160 -7.56 -10.98 -12.39
CA GLU A 160 -8.48 -10.55 -13.45
C GLU A 160 -7.81 -9.59 -14.45
N PHE A 161 -6.72 -8.94 -14.03
CA PHE A 161 -5.94 -8.06 -14.88
C PHE A 161 -5.03 -8.80 -15.88
N HIS A 162 -4.91 -10.13 -15.74
CA HIS A 162 -3.99 -10.91 -16.54
C HIS A 162 -4.53 -11.17 -17.95
N GLU A 163 -3.90 -10.58 -18.95
CA GLU A 163 -4.19 -10.90 -20.36
C GLU A 163 -3.48 -12.20 -20.76
N MET A 164 -4.25 -13.29 -20.80
CA MET A 164 -3.75 -14.63 -21.12
C MET A 164 -3.04 -14.70 -22.47
N ALA A 165 -3.45 -13.90 -23.45
CA ALA A 165 -2.86 -13.90 -24.79
C ALA A 165 -1.42 -13.38 -24.82
N LEU A 166 -1.02 -12.54 -23.86
CA LEU A 166 0.34 -11.98 -23.80
C LEU A 166 1.34 -12.97 -23.18
N GLY A 167 0.86 -14.03 -22.51
CA GLY A 167 1.72 -15.11 -22.02
C GLY A 167 2.63 -14.70 -20.85
N GLY A 168 2.28 -13.65 -20.11
CA GLY A 168 2.97 -13.29 -18.88
C GLY A 168 3.31 -11.80 -18.65
N PRO A 169 3.54 -10.95 -19.67
CA PRO A 169 3.77 -9.52 -19.46
C PRO A 169 2.53 -8.81 -18.90
N ASP A 170 2.77 -7.90 -17.96
CA ASP A 170 1.72 -7.05 -17.39
C ASP A 170 1.64 -5.79 -18.23
N THR A 171 0.42 -5.30 -18.46
CA THR A 171 0.19 -4.12 -19.29
C THR A 171 -0.04 -2.88 -18.46
N THR A 172 -0.84 -2.98 -17.40
CA THR A 172 -1.22 -1.87 -16.54
C THR A 172 -1.47 -2.34 -15.11
N VAL A 173 -1.37 -1.41 -14.16
CA VAL A 173 -1.86 -1.56 -12.78
C VAL A 173 -3.17 -0.80 -12.62
N ARG A 174 -3.92 -1.07 -11.55
CA ARG A 174 -5.14 -0.31 -11.22
C ARG A 174 -4.89 0.51 -9.98
N GLU A 175 -5.34 1.75 -9.96
CA GLU A 175 -5.43 2.51 -8.73
C GLU A 175 -6.65 2.05 -7.94
N TRP A 176 -6.44 1.70 -6.69
CA TRP A 176 -7.45 1.22 -5.79
C TRP A 176 -7.50 2.10 -4.55
N ARG A 177 -8.73 2.52 -4.20
CA ARG A 177 -9.02 3.31 -3.01
C ARG A 177 -9.27 2.39 -1.83
N GLY A 178 -8.35 2.40 -0.88
CA GLY A 178 -8.48 1.70 0.39
C GLY A 178 -9.03 2.60 1.48
N HIS A 179 -9.65 1.99 2.49
CA HIS A 179 -10.06 2.71 3.69
C HIS A 179 -9.92 1.87 4.95
N ARG A 180 -9.58 2.50 6.07
CA ARG A 180 -9.54 1.85 7.39
C ARG A 180 -10.05 2.78 8.46
N VAL A 181 -10.91 2.26 9.31
CA VAL A 181 -11.30 2.90 10.56
C VAL A 181 -10.31 2.50 11.64
N TYR A 182 -9.74 3.51 12.30
CA TYR A 182 -8.85 3.37 13.43
C TYR A 182 -9.42 4.07 14.67
N VAL A 183 -8.76 3.84 15.80
CA VAL A 183 -9.15 4.39 17.08
C VAL A 183 -7.95 5.04 17.76
N HIS A 184 -8.08 6.30 18.14
CA HIS A 184 -7.13 7.01 18.99
C HIS A 184 -7.70 7.07 20.42
N PRO A 185 -7.16 6.26 21.35
CA PRO A 185 -7.76 6.10 22.67
C PRO A 185 -7.44 7.25 23.62
N ASN A 186 -8.27 7.40 24.67
CA ASN A 186 -8.05 8.33 25.79
C ASN A 186 -7.91 9.80 25.37
N VAL A 187 -8.94 10.30 24.67
CA VAL A 187 -9.01 11.67 24.16
C VAL A 187 -9.90 12.58 25.03
N PRO A 188 -9.77 13.92 24.88
CA PRO A 188 -10.70 14.89 25.48
C PRO A 188 -12.16 14.70 25.05
N GLU A 189 -13.08 15.41 25.73
CA GLU A 189 -14.52 15.35 25.45
C GLU A 189 -14.91 15.88 24.06
N GLY A 190 -14.30 17.00 23.66
CA GLY A 190 -14.67 17.69 22.43
C GLY A 190 -14.11 16.97 21.20
N CYS A 191 -14.95 16.69 20.20
CA CYS A 191 -14.51 16.09 18.94
C CYS A 191 -13.38 16.90 18.28
N HIS A 192 -13.48 18.23 18.33
CA HIS A 192 -12.44 19.11 17.78
C HIS A 192 -11.12 18.97 18.55
N GLU A 193 -11.14 19.02 19.88
CA GLU A 193 -9.93 18.86 20.71
C GLU A 193 -9.30 17.47 20.56
N ALA A 194 -10.13 16.42 20.46
CA ALA A 194 -9.69 15.07 20.21
C ALA A 194 -9.01 14.94 18.84
N PHE A 195 -9.58 15.58 17.81
CA PHE A 195 -9.00 15.59 16.47
C PHE A 195 -7.68 16.38 16.42
N GLU A 196 -7.58 17.52 17.11
CA GLU A 196 -6.33 18.26 17.21
C GLU A 196 -5.23 17.42 17.89
N LYS A 197 -5.56 16.63 18.92
CA LYS A 197 -4.61 15.69 19.54
C LYS A 197 -4.13 14.61 18.57
N LEU A 198 -5.02 14.11 17.72
CA LEU A 198 -4.66 13.18 16.65
C LEU A 198 -3.69 13.86 15.67
N VAL A 199 -4.00 15.06 15.19
CA VAL A 199 -3.14 15.82 14.25
C VAL A 199 -1.75 16.07 14.85
N GLU A 200 -1.67 16.53 16.11
CA GLU A 200 -0.40 16.70 16.82
C GLU A 200 0.44 15.41 16.82
N SER A 201 -0.19 14.25 17.04
CA SER A 201 0.50 12.97 17.03
C SER A 201 1.00 12.55 15.64
N LEU A 202 0.25 12.86 14.58
CA LEU A 202 0.61 12.55 13.20
C LEU A 202 1.75 13.45 12.69
N GLU A 203 1.75 14.72 13.09
CA GLU A 203 2.78 15.70 12.72
C GLU A 203 4.10 15.50 13.49
N ALA A 204 4.05 14.91 14.69
CA ALA A 204 5.24 14.56 15.46
C ALA A 204 6.21 13.65 14.69
N GLY A 205 5.70 12.87 13.72
CA GLY A 205 6.49 12.03 12.81
C GLY A 205 7.20 12.80 11.67
N GLY A 206 7.16 14.13 11.68
CA GLY A 206 7.71 14.97 10.61
C GLY A 206 6.80 15.11 9.39
N ASN A 207 5.53 14.73 9.53
CA ASN A 207 4.49 14.95 8.51
C ASN A 207 3.85 16.32 8.69
N THR A 208 3.08 16.75 7.70
CA THR A 208 2.27 17.98 7.76
C THR A 208 0.84 17.65 7.41
N PHE A 209 -0.13 18.14 8.19
CA PHE A 209 -1.54 17.90 7.93
C PHE A 209 -2.18 19.07 7.16
N ASP A 210 -2.73 18.78 5.99
CA ASP A 210 -3.52 19.73 5.20
C ASP A 210 -4.97 19.71 5.68
N ARG A 211 -5.36 20.77 6.39
CA ARG A 211 -6.70 20.89 6.99
C ARG A 211 -7.80 21.16 5.97
N GLU A 212 -7.47 21.75 4.82
CA GLU A 212 -8.45 22.05 3.78
C GLU A 212 -8.90 20.75 3.11
N ASN A 213 -7.95 19.87 2.80
CA ASN A 213 -8.20 18.62 2.09
C ASN A 213 -8.27 17.38 3.01
N HIS A 214 -8.06 17.54 4.31
CA HIS A 214 -7.96 16.44 5.28
C HIS A 214 -6.91 15.39 4.88
N GLU A 215 -5.76 15.87 4.43
CA GLU A 215 -4.71 15.05 3.83
C GLU A 215 -3.43 15.10 4.69
N LEU A 216 -2.90 13.93 5.02
CA LEU A 216 -1.60 13.83 5.69
C LEU A 216 -0.48 13.78 4.64
N LYS A 217 0.37 14.80 4.60
CA LYS A 217 1.47 14.91 3.65
C LYS A 217 2.79 14.55 4.31
N SER A 218 3.58 13.73 3.63
CA SER A 218 4.94 13.40 4.10
C SER A 218 5.83 14.64 4.07
N GLY A 219 6.48 14.95 5.20
CA GLY A 219 7.48 16.02 5.27
C GLY A 219 8.87 15.57 4.82
N ALA A 220 9.03 14.32 4.36
CA ALA A 220 10.30 13.86 3.81
C ALA A 220 10.71 14.71 2.58
N ARG A 221 11.99 15.10 2.52
CA ARG A 221 12.57 15.84 1.41
C ARG A 221 13.84 15.13 0.97
N LEU A 222 14.02 15.00 -0.34
CA LEU A 222 15.23 14.48 -0.96
C LEU A 222 15.89 15.60 -1.76
N THR A 223 17.18 15.83 -1.50
CA THR A 223 18.01 16.70 -2.33
C THR A 223 18.86 15.82 -3.23
N VAL A 224 18.70 16.00 -4.54
CA VAL A 224 19.54 15.33 -5.54
C VAL A 224 20.54 16.36 -6.05
N VAL A 225 21.83 16.03 -5.93
CA VAL A 225 22.93 16.81 -6.51
C VAL A 225 23.53 15.96 -7.61
N ILE A 226 23.62 16.53 -8.81
CA ILE A 226 24.32 15.90 -9.92
C ILE A 226 25.75 16.44 -9.84
N ASP A 227 26.71 15.54 -9.63
CA ASP A 227 28.12 15.92 -9.73
C ASP A 227 28.40 16.35 -11.17
N GLU A 228 29.16 17.44 -11.35
CA GLU A 228 29.55 17.85 -12.70
C GLU A 228 30.23 16.68 -13.41
N PRO A 229 29.89 16.42 -14.70
CA PRO A 229 30.57 15.38 -15.45
C PRO A 229 32.07 15.68 -15.36
N GLY A 230 32.82 14.76 -14.76
CA GLY A 230 34.27 14.90 -14.63
C GLY A 230 34.86 15.28 -15.98
N ALA A 231 35.90 16.12 -15.99
CA ALA A 231 36.55 16.64 -17.19
C ALA A 231 37.01 15.49 -18.12
N GLY A 232 36.08 14.99 -18.92
CA GLY A 232 36.28 14.00 -19.97
C GLY A 232 36.63 14.72 -21.26
N ASP A 233 37.31 14.01 -22.16
CA ASP A 233 37.61 14.52 -23.48
C ASP A 233 36.31 14.85 -24.23
N LEU A 234 36.13 16.10 -24.64
CA LEU A 234 34.99 16.54 -25.44
C LEU A 234 34.93 15.83 -26.80
N CYS A 235 36.05 15.26 -27.25
CA CYS A 235 36.15 14.44 -28.45
C CYS A 235 35.94 12.94 -28.20
N GLU A 236 35.92 12.50 -26.94
CA GLU A 236 35.66 11.11 -26.53
C GLU A 236 34.74 11.11 -25.29
N PRO A 237 33.46 11.53 -25.43
CA PRO A 237 32.52 11.46 -24.33
C PRO A 237 32.41 10.00 -23.90
N ALA A 238 32.59 9.75 -22.59
CA ALA A 238 32.35 8.43 -22.02
C ALA A 238 30.89 8.06 -22.29
N ILE A 239 30.66 7.17 -23.25
CA ILE A 239 29.34 6.62 -23.51
C ILE A 239 29.04 5.68 -22.33
N PRO A 240 28.07 5.99 -21.46
CA PRO A 240 27.69 5.04 -20.42
C PRO A 240 27.24 3.75 -21.12
N PRO A 241 27.74 2.56 -20.74
CA PRO A 241 27.21 1.32 -21.29
C PRO A 241 25.74 1.19 -20.89
N GLY A 242 24.83 1.23 -21.87
CA GLY A 242 23.39 1.17 -21.65
C GLY A 242 22.60 1.84 -22.79
N TYR A 243 21.27 1.73 -22.75
CA TYR A 243 20.39 2.43 -23.69
C TYR A 243 20.33 3.92 -23.29
N SER A 244 20.67 4.83 -24.20
CA SER A 244 20.64 6.28 -23.97
C SER A 244 19.23 6.90 -24.10
N GLY A 245 18.18 6.07 -24.03
CA GLY A 245 16.78 6.49 -24.07
C GLY A 245 16.17 6.61 -22.67
N VAL A 246 14.84 6.71 -22.61
CA VAL A 246 14.08 6.82 -21.36
C VAL A 246 13.94 5.43 -20.73
N GLU A 247 15.03 4.87 -20.19
CA GLU A 247 14.92 3.73 -19.29
C GLU A 247 14.34 4.19 -17.94
N ASN A 248 13.72 3.28 -17.19
CA ASN A 248 13.32 3.56 -15.82
C ASN A 248 14.58 3.79 -14.98
N GLN A 249 14.90 5.04 -14.74
CA GLN A 249 16.01 5.47 -13.88
C GLN A 249 15.51 6.10 -12.59
N ALA A 250 14.26 5.82 -12.22
CA ALA A 250 13.70 6.32 -10.98
C ALA A 250 14.49 5.75 -9.80
N ILE A 251 14.82 6.60 -8.81
CA ILE A 251 15.44 6.16 -7.57
C ILE A 251 14.38 6.19 -6.50
N ARG A 252 14.15 5.04 -5.87
CA ARG A 252 13.31 4.91 -4.70
C ARG A 252 14.18 4.95 -3.45
N VAL A 253 13.79 5.78 -2.50
CA VAL A 253 14.44 5.91 -1.20
C VAL A 253 13.40 5.78 -0.10
N GLN A 254 13.64 4.92 0.87
CA GLN A 254 12.85 4.79 2.08
C GLN A 254 13.72 5.04 3.30
N VAL A 255 13.30 5.96 4.15
CA VAL A 255 13.88 6.12 5.49
C VAL A 255 13.34 5.01 6.39
N ILE A 256 14.23 4.16 6.90
CA ILE A 256 13.86 3.02 7.77
C ILE A 256 14.23 3.28 9.24
N ASP A 257 15.14 4.22 9.50
CA ASP A 257 15.53 4.69 10.84
C ASP A 257 16.22 6.06 10.70
N ARG A 258 16.46 6.77 11.80
CA ARG A 258 17.02 8.14 11.86
C ARG A 258 18.27 8.36 11.01
N PHE A 259 19.06 7.31 10.78
CA PHE A 259 20.27 7.35 9.95
C PHE A 259 20.40 6.15 9.01
N ARG A 260 19.28 5.45 8.73
CA ARG A 260 19.29 4.30 7.82
C ARG A 260 18.25 4.51 6.74
N LEU A 261 18.71 4.38 5.51
CA LEU A 261 17.88 4.38 4.32
C LEU A 261 18.01 3.05 3.61
N LEU A 262 16.92 2.63 2.99
CA LEU A 262 16.90 1.63 1.95
C LEU A 262 16.71 2.38 0.63
N TRP A 263 17.46 2.01 -0.39
CA TRP A 263 17.28 2.62 -1.71
C TRP A 263 17.40 1.59 -2.81
N SER A 264 16.87 1.96 -3.97
CA SER A 264 16.89 1.17 -5.19
C SER A 264 16.76 2.04 -6.43
N TYR A 265 17.27 1.56 -7.58
CA TYR A 265 16.78 1.96 -8.90
C TYR A 265 15.40 1.35 -9.15
N ASP A 266 14.74 1.77 -10.21
CA ASP A 266 13.34 1.48 -10.52
C ASP A 266 12.35 1.96 -9.45
N ASN A 267 11.28 2.61 -9.90
CA ASN A 267 10.15 2.98 -9.05
C ASN A 267 9.22 1.80 -8.74
N ALA A 268 9.24 0.76 -9.58
CA ALA A 268 8.54 -0.50 -9.37
C ALA A 268 9.48 -1.56 -8.79
N ALA A 269 8.95 -2.38 -7.90
CA ALA A 269 9.58 -3.66 -7.56
C ALA A 269 8.58 -4.79 -7.84
N PRO A 270 9.03 -5.91 -8.41
CA PRO A 270 8.14 -7.01 -8.72
C PRO A 270 7.58 -7.59 -7.43
N LEU A 271 6.27 -7.78 -7.44
CA LEU A 271 5.56 -8.41 -6.35
C LEU A 271 5.47 -9.91 -6.60
N TYR A 272 5.65 -10.72 -5.56
CA TYR A 272 5.49 -12.17 -5.65
C TYR A 272 4.58 -12.69 -4.56
N ARG A 273 3.69 -13.63 -4.88
CA ARG A 273 3.02 -14.42 -3.85
C ARG A 273 4.03 -15.39 -3.25
N VAL A 274 4.15 -15.38 -1.94
CA VAL A 274 5.04 -16.29 -1.20
C VAL A 274 4.30 -16.93 -0.03
N ARG A 275 4.87 -18.01 0.49
CA ARG A 275 4.46 -18.63 1.75
C ARG A 275 5.63 -18.58 2.71
N THR A 276 5.39 -18.15 3.94
CA THR A 276 6.39 -18.14 5.00
C THR A 276 6.21 -19.33 5.94
N SER A 277 7.33 -19.89 6.39
CA SER A 277 7.35 -20.90 7.45
C SER A 277 8.54 -20.66 8.37
N ASP A 278 8.35 -20.92 9.65
CA ASP A 278 9.38 -20.68 10.66
C ASP A 278 10.22 -21.94 10.88
N ASP A 279 11.54 -21.77 10.85
CA ASP A 279 12.54 -22.70 11.34
C ASP A 279 13.16 -22.06 12.60
N PRO A 280 13.54 -22.83 13.65
CA PRO A 280 14.22 -22.31 14.85
C PRO A 280 15.30 -21.25 14.62
N ASN A 281 15.97 -21.24 13.47
CA ASN A 281 17.06 -20.32 13.15
C ASN A 281 16.79 -19.35 11.99
N ALA A 282 15.66 -19.48 11.27
CA ALA A 282 15.38 -18.66 10.08
C ALA A 282 13.91 -18.71 9.65
N THR A 283 13.43 -17.66 9.00
CA THR A 283 12.18 -17.71 8.24
C THR A 283 12.45 -18.22 6.83
N ILE A 284 11.76 -19.29 6.43
CA ILE A 284 11.78 -19.86 5.09
C ILE A 284 10.71 -19.17 4.25
N VAL A 285 11.11 -18.59 3.13
CA VAL A 285 10.22 -17.98 2.14
C VAL A 285 10.13 -18.90 0.91
N GLU A 286 8.93 -19.36 0.60
CA GLU A 286 8.61 -20.21 -0.55
C GLU A 286 7.86 -19.39 -1.60
N PHE A 287 8.40 -19.28 -2.81
CA PHE A 287 7.75 -18.56 -3.90
C PHE A 287 6.59 -19.39 -4.48
N LEU A 288 5.39 -18.83 -4.42
CA LEU A 288 4.18 -19.39 -5.05
C LEU A 288 4.06 -18.90 -6.49
N THR A 289 4.42 -17.64 -6.74
CA THR A 289 4.64 -17.10 -8.08
C THR A 289 6.13 -17.12 -8.38
N GLN A 290 6.55 -17.87 -9.41
CA GLN A 290 7.96 -17.95 -9.79
C GLN A 290 8.41 -16.63 -10.43
N PRO A 291 9.64 -16.15 -10.15
CA PRO A 291 10.25 -15.09 -10.91
C PRO A 291 10.33 -15.43 -12.40
N ARG A 292 10.11 -14.43 -13.27
CA ARG A 292 10.04 -14.61 -14.73
C ARG A 292 11.35 -15.14 -15.32
N ASP A 293 12.47 -14.65 -14.82
CA ASP A 293 13.81 -15.03 -15.28
C ASP A 293 14.81 -15.02 -14.12
N GLN A 294 16.07 -15.41 -14.40
CA GLN A 294 17.15 -15.46 -13.41
C GLN A 294 17.50 -14.09 -12.81
N ALA A 295 17.35 -13.02 -13.57
CA ALA A 295 17.61 -11.67 -13.08
C ALA A 295 16.57 -11.23 -12.06
N HIS A 296 15.41 -11.89 -12.01
CA HIS A 296 14.36 -11.65 -11.00
C HIS A 296 14.41 -12.62 -9.81
N TYR A 297 15.38 -13.53 -9.74
CA TYR A 297 15.59 -14.33 -8.54
C TYR A 297 16.31 -13.54 -7.46
N PRO A 298 15.83 -13.59 -6.20
CA PRO A 298 16.57 -12.99 -5.10
C PRO A 298 17.98 -13.58 -5.02
N VAL A 299 18.91 -12.77 -4.56
CA VAL A 299 20.31 -13.19 -4.32
C VAL A 299 20.69 -13.01 -2.85
N ALA A 300 21.68 -13.77 -2.39
CA ALA A 300 22.16 -13.66 -1.02
C ALA A 300 22.64 -12.23 -0.71
N GLY A 301 22.32 -11.74 0.49
CA GLY A 301 22.61 -10.37 0.92
C GLY A 301 21.57 -9.33 0.50
N GLN A 302 20.64 -9.66 -0.39
CA GLN A 302 19.60 -8.73 -0.85
C GLN A 302 18.56 -8.45 0.23
N VAL A 303 18.11 -7.19 0.32
CA VAL A 303 16.98 -6.79 1.18
C VAL A 303 15.69 -6.92 0.39
N PHE A 304 14.65 -7.45 1.04
CA PHE A 304 13.30 -7.54 0.53
C PHE A 304 12.29 -7.22 1.63
N GLU A 305 11.07 -6.89 1.23
CA GLU A 305 9.95 -6.62 2.12
C GLU A 305 8.90 -7.73 2.00
N ILE A 306 8.46 -8.26 3.14
CA ILE A 306 7.37 -9.22 3.26
C ILE A 306 6.14 -8.43 3.71
N LEU A 307 5.21 -8.24 2.79
CA LEU A 307 3.95 -7.54 2.98
C LEU A 307 2.85 -8.56 3.31
N PRO A 308 2.16 -8.44 4.45
CA PRO A 308 0.98 -9.25 4.70
C PRO A 308 -0.17 -8.84 3.76
N PHE A 309 -1.24 -9.63 3.72
CA PHE A 309 -2.45 -9.22 3.01
C PHE A 309 -3.13 -8.05 3.72
N GLY A 310 -3.35 -6.96 2.99
CA GLY A 310 -3.96 -5.74 3.52
C GLY A 310 -5.48 -5.80 3.48
N ALA A 311 -6.03 -5.76 2.26
CA ALA A 311 -7.46 -5.75 1.99
C ALA A 311 -7.90 -6.99 1.21
N ARG A 312 -9.17 -7.39 1.39
CA ARG A 312 -9.83 -8.41 0.57
C ARG A 312 -10.68 -7.75 -0.51
N LEU A 313 -10.38 -8.05 -1.77
CA LEU A 313 -11.11 -7.59 -2.94
C LEU A 313 -12.43 -8.35 -3.12
N ALA A 314 -13.34 -7.79 -3.93
CA ALA A 314 -14.66 -8.36 -4.17
C ALA A 314 -14.63 -9.75 -4.84
N ASN A 315 -13.64 -9.99 -5.70
CA ASN A 315 -13.38 -11.29 -6.33
C ASN A 315 -12.72 -12.31 -5.39
N GLY A 316 -12.42 -11.92 -4.14
CA GLY A 316 -11.83 -12.78 -3.12
C GLY A 316 -10.30 -12.83 -3.15
N GLU A 317 -9.65 -12.11 -4.06
CA GLU A 317 -8.21 -11.87 -4.03
C GLU A 317 -7.83 -10.84 -2.94
N TYR A 318 -6.52 -10.63 -2.73
CA TYR A 318 -6.02 -9.77 -1.66
C TYR A 318 -4.97 -8.79 -2.17
N THR A 319 -5.02 -7.57 -1.67
CA THR A 319 -3.98 -6.56 -1.88
C THR A 319 -2.85 -6.70 -0.86
N ALA A 320 -1.68 -6.15 -1.16
CA ALA A 320 -0.61 -6.02 -0.18
C ALA A 320 -0.91 -4.89 0.83
N ASP A 321 -0.51 -5.10 2.09
CA ASP A 321 -0.59 -4.07 3.12
C ASP A 321 0.63 -3.13 3.06
N TYR A 322 0.60 -2.19 2.11
CA TYR A 322 1.64 -1.17 2.01
C TYR A 322 1.66 -0.25 3.23
N PRO A 323 2.82 0.32 3.60
CA PRO A 323 2.85 1.41 4.57
C PRO A 323 2.01 2.58 4.05
N ILE A 324 0.93 2.91 4.76
CA ILE A 324 -0.02 3.99 4.43
C ILE A 324 0.53 5.32 4.96
N ALA A 325 1.00 5.31 6.21
CA ALA A 325 1.66 6.44 6.86
C ALA A 325 2.73 5.93 7.84
N PHE A 326 3.48 6.86 8.45
CA PHE A 326 4.33 6.50 9.58
C PHE A 326 3.46 5.85 10.67
N ASP A 327 3.84 4.65 11.09
CA ASP A 327 3.12 3.82 12.05
C ASP A 327 1.72 3.27 11.63
N ILE A 328 1.38 3.30 10.34
CA ILE A 328 0.10 2.76 9.83
C ILE A 328 0.33 1.80 8.66
N GLY A 329 -0.03 0.52 8.89
CA GLY A 329 0.18 -0.57 7.91
C GLY A 329 1.66 -0.96 7.78
N GLY A 330 1.95 -1.80 6.78
CA GLY A 330 3.31 -2.15 6.38
C GLY A 330 3.70 -3.61 6.60
N GLY A 331 4.87 -3.95 6.06
CA GLY A 331 5.45 -5.29 6.12
C GLY A 331 6.72 -5.39 6.95
N ALA A 332 7.20 -6.63 7.09
CA ALA A 332 8.49 -6.92 7.71
C ALA A 332 9.59 -6.83 6.65
N ARG A 333 10.74 -6.26 7.00
CA ARG A 333 11.93 -6.25 6.13
C ARG A 333 12.86 -7.38 6.51
N ALA A 334 13.43 -8.06 5.51
CA ALA A 334 14.39 -9.13 5.73
C ALA A 334 15.52 -9.09 4.70
N ARG A 335 16.64 -9.71 5.07
CA ARG A 335 17.79 -9.89 4.18
C ARG A 335 17.91 -11.36 3.80
N ALA A 336 18.06 -11.65 2.51
CA ALA A 336 18.26 -12.99 2.00
C ALA A 336 19.57 -13.59 2.54
N GLY A 337 19.49 -14.70 3.27
CA GLY A 337 20.67 -15.42 3.75
C GLY A 337 21.24 -16.37 2.69
N CYS A 338 20.48 -17.41 2.34
CA CYS A 338 20.88 -18.40 1.34
C CYS A 338 19.73 -18.67 0.36
N VAL A 339 19.98 -18.52 -0.94
CA VAL A 339 18.99 -18.79 -1.98
C VAL A 339 19.27 -20.16 -2.60
N ARG A 340 18.24 -21.01 -2.69
CA ARG A 340 18.35 -22.30 -3.36
C ARG A 340 17.34 -22.37 -4.51
N PRO A 341 17.78 -22.61 -5.75
CA PRO A 341 16.85 -22.90 -6.83
C PRO A 341 16.12 -24.21 -6.56
N GLY A 342 14.82 -24.27 -6.85
CA GLY A 342 14.06 -25.51 -6.83
C GLY A 342 14.64 -26.51 -7.83
N ALA A 343 14.65 -27.81 -7.50
CA ALA A 343 15.21 -28.83 -8.38
C ALA A 343 14.44 -28.88 -9.73
N PRO A 344 15.10 -28.99 -10.90
CA PRO A 344 14.45 -28.75 -12.20
C PRO A 344 13.46 -29.82 -12.69
N HIS A 345 13.13 -30.85 -11.91
CA HIS A 345 12.43 -32.04 -12.44
C HIS A 345 11.24 -32.57 -11.64
N ARG A 346 10.68 -31.77 -10.73
CA ARG A 346 9.32 -32.03 -10.22
C ARG A 346 8.59 -30.70 -10.17
N GLN A 347 7.38 -30.65 -10.74
CA GLN A 347 6.44 -29.54 -10.62
C GLN A 347 6.18 -29.23 -9.14
N GLY A 348 7.04 -28.41 -8.54
CA GLY A 348 7.03 -28.13 -7.11
C GLY A 348 7.73 -26.80 -6.80
N PRO A 349 7.27 -26.09 -5.76
CA PRO A 349 7.71 -24.73 -5.45
C PRO A 349 9.19 -24.63 -5.04
N ALA A 350 9.82 -23.49 -5.37
CA ALA A 350 11.20 -23.17 -5.02
C ALA A 350 11.33 -22.83 -3.52
N ARG A 351 12.38 -23.33 -2.85
CA ARG A 351 12.55 -23.25 -1.40
C ARG A 351 13.82 -22.52 -1.01
N VAL A 352 13.73 -21.45 -0.22
CA VAL A 352 14.88 -20.80 0.43
C VAL A 352 15.13 -21.49 1.78
N ARG A 353 16.29 -22.13 2.01
CA ARG A 353 16.62 -22.78 3.31
C ARG A 353 17.78 -22.07 4.00
N GLY A 354 17.70 -21.90 5.32
CA GLY A 354 18.86 -21.65 6.17
C GLY A 354 19.78 -22.87 6.22
N CYS A 355 21.09 -22.65 6.12
CA CYS A 355 22.11 -23.68 6.34
C CYS A 355 22.96 -23.29 7.53
N ALA A 356 23.18 -24.22 8.47
CA ALA A 356 24.04 -24.00 9.62
C ALA A 356 25.49 -24.44 9.34
N ARG A 357 26.42 -23.48 9.46
CA ARG A 357 27.60 -23.44 10.36
C ARG A 357 28.83 -22.87 9.66
N GLY A 358 29.38 -21.83 10.28
CA GLY A 358 30.64 -21.19 9.92
C GLY A 358 30.40 -19.89 9.18
N ASP A 359 30.27 -18.82 9.95
CA ASP A 359 30.26 -17.40 9.57
C ASP A 359 28.93 -16.69 9.81
N ASP A 360 29.01 -15.65 10.63
CA ASP A 360 27.93 -14.90 11.25
C ASP A 360 26.95 -14.32 10.22
N ALA A 361 25.77 -14.93 10.09
CA ALA A 361 24.64 -14.33 9.40
C ALA A 361 23.34 -14.71 10.14
N MET A 362 23.06 -13.99 11.22
CA MET A 362 21.77 -14.08 11.92
C MET A 362 20.69 -13.33 11.14
N VAL A 363 19.61 -14.01 10.78
CA VAL A 363 18.34 -13.36 10.43
C VAL A 363 17.40 -13.54 11.61
N ARG A 364 17.23 -12.49 12.42
CA ARG A 364 16.06 -12.32 13.28
C ARG A 364 15.01 -11.57 12.47
N ALA A 365 14.07 -12.29 11.87
CA ALA A 365 12.77 -11.70 11.57
C ALA A 365 12.00 -11.68 12.90
N GLU A 366 11.53 -10.51 13.33
CA GLU A 366 10.63 -10.45 14.48
C GLU A 366 9.33 -11.19 14.13
N ARG A 367 8.84 -11.96 15.11
CA ARG A 367 7.79 -12.97 14.98
C ARG A 367 6.58 -12.45 14.21
N GLY A 368 6.37 -12.95 12.99
CA GLY A 368 5.18 -12.72 12.18
C GLY A 368 4.65 -14.04 11.63
N ALA A 369 3.39 -14.34 11.89
CA ALA A 369 2.75 -15.66 11.84
C ALA A 369 3.17 -16.64 10.72
N SER A 370 3.52 -17.85 11.15
CA SER A 370 3.69 -19.05 10.33
C SER A 370 2.43 -19.39 9.51
N GLY A 371 2.59 -19.71 8.23
CA GLY A 371 1.62 -20.51 7.47
C GLY A 371 0.61 -19.76 6.59
N GLN A 372 0.71 -18.44 6.43
CA GLN A 372 -0.13 -17.69 5.50
C GLN A 372 0.64 -17.28 4.24
N ALA A 373 -0.08 -17.19 3.12
CA ALA A 373 0.45 -16.56 1.92
C ALA A 373 0.60 -15.06 2.20
N VAL A 374 1.73 -14.50 1.82
CA VAL A 374 2.08 -13.08 1.95
C VAL A 374 2.71 -12.63 0.64
N LEU A 375 2.84 -11.34 0.43
CA LEU A 375 3.44 -10.77 -0.76
C LEU A 375 4.89 -10.39 -0.48
N LEU A 376 5.77 -10.69 -1.42
CA LEU A 376 7.18 -10.35 -1.33
C LEU A 376 7.48 -9.27 -2.36
N LEU A 377 7.90 -8.11 -1.87
CA LEU A 377 8.50 -7.08 -2.69
C LEU A 377 10.01 -7.27 -2.62
N ALA A 378 10.56 -7.95 -3.61
CA ALA A 378 11.97 -8.33 -3.63
C ALA A 378 12.68 -7.71 -4.81
N ARG A 379 13.77 -6.95 -4.53
CA ARG A 379 14.78 -6.40 -5.46
C ARG A 379 14.40 -6.65 -6.90
N VAL A 380 15.11 -7.26 -7.82
CA VAL A 380 16.43 -7.83 -7.78
C VAL A 380 17.43 -6.83 -8.34
N GLU A 381 18.40 -6.42 -7.53
CA GLU A 381 19.71 -6.01 -8.03
C GLU A 381 20.71 -5.92 -6.87
N PRO A 382 21.87 -6.54 -7.06
CA PRO A 382 23.13 -6.02 -6.57
C PRO A 382 24.12 -5.88 -7.72
N ARG A 383 24.71 -4.70 -7.85
CA ARG A 383 26.14 -4.59 -8.11
C ARG A 383 26.72 -3.51 -7.22
#